data_AF-A0A3S0DLQ6-F1
#
_entry.id   AF-A0A3S0DLQ6-F1
#
_cell.length_a   1.000
_cell.length_b   1.000
_cell.length_c   1.000
_cell.angle_alpha   90.00
_cell.angle_beta   90.00
_cell.angle_gamma   90.00
#
_symmetry.space_group_name_H-M   'P 1'
#
loop_
_entity.id
_entity.type
_entity.pdbx_description
1 polymer ?
#
loop_
_entity_poly.entity_id
_entity_poly.type
_entity_poly.pdbx_seq_one_letter_code
_entity_poly.pdbx_strand_id
1 'polypeptide(L)' 'MDEGEEEGIARANRLKAAVEAKLAAEPADRGTAACPACARDGDWYREPSGWSFGCEDCGLRASGRISRRSAN' A
#
# COMPACT_ATOMS: atom_id res chain seq x y z
N MET A 1 13.68 -16.12 -35.83
CA MET A 1 13.66 -15.20 -34.69
C MET A 1 14.34 -13.94 -35.18
N ASP A 2 13.54 -12.93 -35.45
CA ASP A 2 14.00 -11.64 -35.95
C ASP A 2 14.61 -10.84 -34.79
N GLU A 3 15.82 -10.29 -34.97
CA GLU A 3 16.56 -9.52 -33.94
C GLU A 3 15.70 -8.43 -33.27
N GLY A 4 14.72 -7.87 -33.98
CA GLY A 4 13.79 -6.88 -33.43
C GLY A 4 12.83 -7.40 -32.36
N GLU A 5 12.54 -8.70 -32.34
CA GLU A 5 11.66 -9.32 -31.34
C GLU A 5 12.39 -9.55 -30.00
N GLU A 6 13.68 -9.89 -30.05
CA GLU A 6 14.54 -10.03 -28.87
C GLU A 6 14.80 -8.68 -28.17
N GLU A 7 15.03 -7.60 -28.94
CA GLU A 7 15.16 -6.25 -28.37
C GLU A 7 13.87 -5.76 -27.72
N GLY A 8 12.71 -6.07 -28.30
CA GLY A 8 11.40 -5.75 -27.73
C GLY A 8 11.17 -6.42 -26.37
N ILE A 9 11.50 -7.71 -26.26
CA ILE A 9 11.38 -8.49 -25.02
C ILE A 9 12.36 -7.99 -23.96
N ALA A 10 13.60 -7.66 -24.34
CA ALA A 10 14.59 -7.12 -23.41
C ALA A 10 14.15 -5.76 -22.83
N ARG A 11 13.56 -4.89 -23.66
CA ARG A 11 13.03 -3.60 -23.23
C ARG A 11 11.81 -3.75 -22.31
N ALA A 12 10.91 -4.68 -22.60
CA ALA A 12 9.75 -4.97 -21.76
C ALA A 12 10.16 -5.49 -20.37
N ASN A 13 11.15 -6.39 -20.31
CA ASN A 13 11.67 -6.91 -19.04
C ASN A 13 12.32 -5.82 -18.18
N ARG A 14 13.07 -4.89 -18.77
CA ARG A 14 13.66 -3.74 -18.05
C ARG A 14 12.58 -2.83 -17.47
N LEU A 15 11.51 -2.57 -18.22
CA LEU A 15 10.38 -1.76 -17.75
C LEU A 15 9.64 -2.45 -16.60
N LYS A 16 9.39 -3.76 -16.71
CA LYS A 16 8.75 -4.55 -15.65
C LYS A 16 9.57 -4.49 -14.35
N ALA A 17 10.88 -4.75 -14.42
CA ALA A 17 11.76 -4.69 -13.26
C ALA A 17 11.81 -3.28 -12.63
N ALA A 18 11.79 -2.21 -13.44
CA ALA A 18 11.78 -0.84 -12.94
C ALA A 18 10.46 -0.48 -12.23
N VAL A 19 9.32 -1.02 -12.70
CA VAL A 19 8.02 -0.83 -12.05
C VAL A 19 7.94 -1.61 -10.75
N GLU A 20 8.38 -2.88 -10.74
CA GLU A 20 8.41 -3.71 -9.53
C GLU A 20 9.33 -3.10 -8.45
N ALA A 21 10.50 -2.59 -8.85
CA ALA A 21 11.41 -1.90 -7.92
C ALA A 21 10.80 -0.61 -7.35
N LYS A 22 10.05 0.17 -8.15
CA LYS A 22 9.34 1.36 -7.66
C LYS A 22 8.20 1.02 -6.71
N LEU A 23 7.45 -0.04 -6.99
CA LEU A 23 6.36 -0.48 -6.12
C LEU A 23 6.89 -1.04 -4.79
N ALA A 24 8.01 -1.77 -4.82
CA ALA A 24 8.69 -2.25 -3.62
C ALA A 24 9.37 -1.13 -2.82
N ALA A 25 9.75 -0.03 -3.47
CA ALA A 25 10.37 1.12 -2.83
C ALA A 25 9.36 2.13 -2.25
N GLU A 26 8.06 2.00 -2.52
CA GLU A 26 7.07 2.78 -1.78
C GLU A 26 7.05 2.32 -0.33
N PRO A 27 7.39 3.17 0.64
CA PRO A 27 7.35 2.78 2.03
C PRO A 27 5.91 2.37 2.37
N ALA A 28 5.78 1.20 2.98
CA ALA A 28 4.56 0.80 3.66
C ALA A 28 4.33 1.83 4.79
N ASP A 29 3.57 2.89 4.47
CA ASP A 29 3.21 3.95 5.40
C ASP A 29 2.34 3.30 6.47
N ARG A 30 2.83 3.22 7.71
CA ARG A 30 2.15 2.55 8.81
C ARG A 30 2.22 3.42 10.06
N GLY A 31 1.21 3.36 10.89
CA GLY A 31 1.17 4.07 12.15
C GLY A 31 -0.02 3.65 12.99
N THR A 32 -0.22 4.34 14.10
CA THR A 32 -1.38 4.17 14.96
C THR A 32 -2.35 5.34 14.77
N ALA A 33 -3.64 5.08 14.93
CA ALA A 33 -4.70 6.08 14.90
C ALA A 33 -5.82 5.71 15.88
N ALA A 34 -6.51 6.72 16.41
CA ALA A 34 -7.64 6.50 17.30
C ALA A 34 -8.71 5.62 16.65
N CYS A 35 -9.10 4.54 17.33
CA CYS A 35 -10.15 3.68 16.83
C CYS A 35 -11.51 4.39 16.95
N PRO A 36 -12.33 4.43 15.88
CA PRO A 36 -13.65 5.04 15.96
C PRO A 36 -14.66 4.22 16.79
N ALA A 37 -14.34 2.97 17.12
CA ALA A 37 -15.23 2.05 17.82
C ALA A 37 -14.88 1.86 19.31
N CYS A 38 -13.68 2.21 19.76
CA CYS A 38 -13.25 2.02 21.15
C CYS A 38 -12.25 3.11 21.59
N ALA A 39 -11.98 3.21 22.90
CA ALA A 39 -11.05 4.19 23.45
C ALA A 39 -9.56 3.87 23.20
N ARG A 40 -9.25 2.74 22.55
CA ARG A 40 -7.89 2.34 22.16
C ARG A 40 -7.55 2.81 20.75
N ASP A 41 -6.28 3.05 20.50
CA ASP A 41 -5.76 3.22 19.15
C ASP A 41 -5.72 1.86 18.44
N GLY A 42 -5.86 1.89 17.11
CA GLY A 42 -5.58 0.76 16.24
C GLY A 42 -4.46 1.10 15.25
N ASP A 43 -3.94 0.08 14.60
CA ASP A 43 -2.94 0.21 13.56
C ASP A 43 -3.58 0.55 12.22
N TRP A 44 -2.94 1.42 11.47
CA TRP A 44 -3.24 1.61 10.06
C TRP A 44 -1.99 1.40 9.22
N TYR A 45 -2.21 0.97 7.99
CA TYR A 45 -1.18 0.78 6.99
C TYR A 45 -1.70 1.14 5.60
N ARG A 46 -0.82 1.69 4.77
CA ARG A 46 -1.08 2.06 3.39
C ARG A 46 -0.58 0.94 2.49
N GLU A 47 -1.51 0.29 1.82
CA GLU A 47 -1.26 -0.67 0.77
C GLU A 47 -1.30 0.02 -0.60
N PRO A 48 -0.74 -0.57 -1.66
CA PRO A 48 -0.85 -0.04 -3.01
C PRO A 48 -2.30 0.18 -3.47
N SER A 49 -3.23 -0.62 -2.96
CA SER A 49 -4.68 -0.57 -3.25
C SER A 49 -5.45 0.44 -2.40
N GLY A 50 -4.86 1.04 -1.36
CA GLY A 50 -5.55 1.98 -0.48
C GLY A 50 -5.07 1.94 0.97
N TRP A 51 -5.91 2.45 1.87
CA TRP A 51 -5.62 2.47 3.31
C TRP A 51 -6.39 1.37 4.01
N SER A 52 -5.73 0.71 4.94
CA SER A 52 -6.27 -0.34 5.79
C SER A 52 -6.05 0.05 7.26
N PHE A 53 -7.07 -0.18 8.10
CA PHE A 53 -7.03 0.02 9.54
C PHE A 53 -7.52 -1.23 10.25
N GLY A 54 -6.87 -1.57 11.36
CA GLY A 54 -7.21 -2.66 12.25
C GLY A 54 -7.04 -2.24 13.70
N CYS A 55 -8.06 -2.48 14.53
CA CYS A 55 -7.94 -2.38 15.98
C CYS A 55 -8.01 -3.79 16.59
N GLU A 56 -6.97 -4.23 17.28
CA GLU A 56 -6.92 -5.56 17.91
C GLU A 56 -7.87 -5.69 19.10
N ASP A 57 -8.18 -4.59 19.78
CA ASP A 57 -9.00 -4.59 21.01
C ASP A 57 -10.48 -4.86 20.72
N CYS A 58 -11.06 -4.13 19.76
CA CYS A 58 -12.46 -4.29 19.36
C CYS A 58 -12.65 -5.13 18.08
N GLY A 59 -11.56 -5.54 17.42
CA GLY A 59 -11.59 -6.31 16.19
C GLY A 59 -12.03 -5.52 14.94
N LEU A 60 -12.14 -4.19 15.04
CA LEU A 60 -12.57 -3.36 13.90
C LEU A 60 -11.55 -3.46 12.77
N ARG A 61 -12.01 -3.81 11.58
CA ARG A 61 -11.24 -3.75 10.33
C ARG A 61 -11.95 -2.85 9.33
N ALA A 62 -11.25 -1.87 8.80
CA ALA A 62 -11.76 -0.95 7.79
C ALA A 62 -10.77 -0.82 6.64
N SER A 63 -11.24 -0.98 5.42
CA SER A 63 -10.47 -0.81 4.19
C SER A 63 -11.15 0.27 3.35
N GLY A 64 -10.41 1.29 2.92
CA GLY A 64 -10.95 2.40 2.13
C GLY A 64 -10.20 3.71 2.36
N ARG A 65 -10.66 4.82 1.77
CA ARG A 65 -10.15 6.15 2.15
C ARG A 65 -10.63 6.45 3.56
N ILE A 66 -9.87 6.02 4.56
CA ILE A 66 -10.01 6.54 5.90
C ILE A 66 -9.62 8.01 5.79
N SER A 67 -10.64 8.87 5.72
CA SER A 67 -10.44 10.31 5.80
C SER A 67 -9.65 10.54 7.08
N ARG A 68 -8.41 11.02 6.95
CA ARG A 68 -7.63 11.49 8.09
C ARG A 68 -8.50 12.54 8.77
N ARG A 69 -9.25 12.17 9.82
CA ARG A 69 -9.59 13.16 10.82
C ARG A 69 -8.24 13.50 11.42
N SER A 70 -7.65 14.60 10.95
CA SER A 70 -6.55 15.23 11.67
C SER A 70 -6.95 15.21 13.13
N ALA A 71 -6.20 14.45 13.93
CA ALA A 71 -6.28 14.59 15.37
C ALA A 71 -5.98 16.06 15.63
N ASN A 72 -6.99 16.77 16.13
CA ASN A 72 -6.92 18.19 16.45
C ASN A 72 -6.19 18.36 17.77
#